data_AF-A0A521U4E0-F1
#
_entry.id   AF-A0A521U4E0-F1
#
_cell.length_a   1.000
_cell.length_b   1.000
_cell.length_c   1.000
_cell.angle_alpha   90.00
_cell.angle_beta   90.00
_cell.angle_gamma   90.00
#
_symmetry.space_group_name_H-M   'P 1'
#
loop_
_entity.id
_entity.type
_entity.pdbx_description
1 polymer ?
#
loop_
_entity_poly.entity_id
_entity_poly.type
_entity_poly.pdbx_seq_one_letter_code
_entity_poly.pdbx_strand_id
1 'polypeptide(L)'
;MTTLNAHPLLALSLVIPRFGAWTADVEVDSDTDVTGAVTLDLEGRIWRGTVVRGAVAYGRWSGRIVGGAGGLQRELPPVALAGTTLRAVLEEALRAAGLTIAPSAAALDVAVSRWHRTRATGDIAVAEVARYAGMPWRVLADGTVWVGTETWATVTVRDVDVMGREPVTGCTELAGDAALDLAPGRTVTLDGYVVRIGAVTHRLDGVALRTSILEEREDVAGGRLMAAFEAVVRRITRRLDFTGCYSATVVQQRASGRLDLRPEDPRRPSCRDVPYRTLPGLTVEIPEGSLVSFTYENADPRRPVVVLWEPSTAAGRWALYGGTHGAARNGHAVRVTIPTGTVEVANPLFPGTPGAPPTIPNAAPISLDGTITEGTDLLRLP
;
A
#
# COMPACT_ATOMS: atom_id res chain seq x y z
N MET A 1 -20.75 2.93 40.16
CA MET A 1 -21.03 4.37 39.95
C MET A 1 -20.41 4.78 38.64
N THR A 2 -21.16 5.47 37.79
CA THR A 2 -20.73 5.86 36.45
C THR A 2 -20.27 7.32 36.44
N THR A 3 -19.01 7.57 36.09
CA THR A 3 -18.37 8.89 36.24
C THR A 3 -17.39 9.26 35.13
N LEU A 4 -17.10 10.56 35.00
CA LEU A 4 -16.00 11.10 34.22
C LEU A 4 -15.09 11.91 35.14
N ASN A 5 -13.83 11.50 35.33
CA ASN A 5 -12.91 12.13 36.31
C ASN A 5 -13.56 12.33 37.69
N ALA A 6 -14.33 11.34 38.16
CA ALA A 6 -15.14 11.36 39.38
C ALA A 6 -16.38 12.28 39.39
N HIS A 7 -16.64 13.05 38.32
CA HIS A 7 -17.92 13.73 38.14
C HIS A 7 -19.01 12.74 37.74
N PRO A 8 -20.19 12.72 38.40
CA PRO A 8 -21.30 11.88 37.98
C PRO A 8 -21.73 12.18 36.54
N LEU A 9 -21.95 11.13 35.76
CA LEU A 9 -22.53 11.26 34.43
C LEU A 9 -24.05 11.41 34.51
N LEU A 10 -24.56 12.37 33.77
CA LEU A 10 -26.00 12.60 33.56
C LEU A 10 -26.50 11.86 32.31
N ALA A 11 -25.66 11.80 31.27
CA ALA A 11 -25.93 11.07 30.05
C ALA A 11 -24.61 10.58 29.41
N LEU A 12 -24.69 9.48 28.68
CA LEU A 12 -23.57 8.90 27.93
C LEU A 12 -24.05 8.24 26.65
N SER A 13 -23.27 8.38 25.58
CA SER A 13 -23.28 7.50 24.42
C SER A 13 -21.84 7.10 24.08
N LEU A 14 -21.39 5.95 24.59
CA LEU A 14 -20.08 5.36 24.28
C LEU A 14 -20.21 4.37 23.14
N VAL A 15 -19.56 4.63 22.02
CA VAL A 15 -19.50 3.76 20.84
C VAL A 15 -18.12 3.11 20.76
N ILE A 16 -18.10 1.79 20.73
CA ILE A 16 -16.90 0.94 20.67
C ILE A 16 -16.93 0.17 19.35
N PRO A 17 -16.28 0.67 18.29
CA PRO A 17 -16.25 -0.01 17.01
C PRO A 17 -15.23 -1.16 17.00
N ARG A 18 -15.40 -2.14 16.10
CA ARG A 18 -14.33 -3.14 15.84
C ARG A 18 -13.05 -2.52 15.31
N PHE A 19 -13.17 -1.43 14.55
CA PHE A 19 -12.06 -0.71 13.93
C PHE A 19 -12.01 0.75 14.37
N GLY A 20 -10.81 1.24 14.64
CA GLY A 20 -10.57 2.63 15.00
C GLY A 20 -10.74 2.92 16.49
N ALA A 21 -10.82 4.20 16.84
CA ALA A 21 -11.00 4.63 18.21
C ALA A 21 -12.48 4.54 18.63
N TRP A 22 -12.71 4.14 19.88
CA TRP A 22 -13.99 4.37 20.53
C TRP A 22 -14.19 5.87 20.78
N THR A 23 -15.46 6.27 20.86
CA THR A 23 -15.85 7.66 21.15
C THR A 23 -16.96 7.69 22.18
N ALA A 24 -16.91 8.65 23.11
CA ALA A 24 -17.99 8.88 24.06
C ALA A 24 -18.48 10.33 23.96
N ASP A 25 -19.78 10.49 23.77
CA ASP A 25 -20.47 11.77 24.01
C ASP A 25 -21.07 11.72 25.42
N VAL A 26 -20.77 12.72 26.23
CA VAL A 26 -21.07 12.73 27.67
C VAL A 26 -21.69 14.05 28.12
N GLU A 27 -22.53 13.97 29.14
CA GLU A 27 -23.01 15.11 29.93
C GLU A 27 -22.69 14.85 31.40
N VAL A 28 -22.09 15.82 32.08
CA VAL A 28 -21.73 15.73 33.51
C VAL A 28 -22.28 16.94 34.26
N ASP A 29 -22.59 16.71 35.54
CA ASP A 29 -22.98 17.76 36.47
C ASP A 29 -21.72 18.53 36.93
N SER A 30 -21.31 19.50 36.12
CA SER A 30 -20.15 20.36 36.35
C SER A 30 -20.36 21.71 35.68
N ASP A 31 -20.04 22.77 36.40
CA ASP A 31 -19.96 24.15 35.91
C ASP A 31 -18.55 24.53 35.42
N THR A 32 -17.62 23.58 35.47
CA THR A 32 -16.22 23.73 35.07
C THR A 32 -15.92 22.90 33.83
N ASP A 33 -15.15 23.47 32.90
CA ASP A 33 -14.72 22.79 31.68
C ASP A 33 -13.83 21.57 31.99
N VAL A 34 -14.18 20.43 31.41
CA VAL A 34 -13.33 19.23 31.39
C VAL A 34 -12.50 19.24 30.11
N THR A 35 -11.17 19.13 30.23
CA THR A 35 -10.24 19.16 29.09
C THR A 35 -9.12 18.14 29.25
N GLY A 36 -8.42 17.82 28.16
CA GLY A 36 -7.24 16.95 28.18
C GLY A 36 -7.58 15.47 28.41
N ALA A 37 -6.66 14.75 29.06
CA ALA A 37 -6.80 13.33 29.35
C ALA A 37 -7.85 13.09 30.45
N VAL A 38 -8.72 12.11 30.23
CA VAL A 38 -9.85 11.80 31.12
C VAL A 38 -10.01 10.30 31.33
N THR A 39 -10.62 9.96 32.47
CA THR A 39 -11.00 8.60 32.84
C THR A 39 -12.52 8.51 32.91
N LEU A 40 -13.10 7.70 32.05
CA LEU A 40 -14.52 7.35 32.05
C LEU A 40 -14.68 6.01 32.77
N ASP A 41 -15.43 6.00 33.87
CA ASP A 41 -15.73 4.81 34.65
C ASP A 41 -17.20 4.42 34.44
N LEU A 42 -17.43 3.20 33.95
CA LEU A 42 -18.75 2.59 33.79
C LEU A 42 -18.88 1.41 34.75
N GLU A 43 -19.36 1.68 35.96
CA GLU A 43 -19.57 0.65 36.99
C GLU A 43 -18.31 -0.21 37.26
N GLY A 44 -17.15 0.45 37.36
CA GLY A 44 -15.83 -0.17 37.57
C GLY A 44 -15.05 -0.49 36.29
N ARG A 45 -15.66 -0.30 35.11
CA ARG A 45 -15.01 -0.54 33.80
C ARG A 45 -14.41 0.76 33.30
N ILE A 46 -13.09 0.81 33.30
CA ILE A 46 -12.32 2.03 33.08
C ILE A 46 -11.93 2.21 31.62
N TRP A 47 -12.26 3.38 31.08
CA TRP A 47 -11.93 3.83 29.73
C TRP A 47 -11.05 5.08 29.78
N ARG A 48 -9.87 5.02 29.15
CA ARG A 48 -8.89 6.13 29.08
C ARG A 48 -8.98 6.84 27.74
N GLY A 49 -9.39 8.10 27.78
CA GLY A 49 -9.59 8.92 26.59
C GLY A 49 -9.07 10.34 26.74
N THR A 50 -9.30 11.14 25.71
CA THR A 50 -8.98 12.57 25.68
C THR A 50 -10.18 13.35 25.19
N VAL A 51 -10.51 14.46 25.85
CA VAL A 51 -11.53 15.39 25.39
C VAL A 51 -11.06 16.08 24.12
N VAL A 52 -11.84 15.95 23.05
CA VAL A 52 -11.54 16.60 21.75
C VAL A 52 -12.44 17.82 21.50
N ARG A 53 -13.57 17.90 22.20
CA ARG A 53 -14.52 19.02 22.12
C ARG A 53 -15.39 19.00 23.37
N GLY A 54 -15.66 20.15 23.97
CA GLY A 54 -16.63 20.26 25.05
C GLY A 54 -16.79 21.70 25.49
N ALA A 55 -17.88 21.98 26.20
CA ALA A 55 -18.14 23.28 26.79
C ALA A 55 -19.16 23.14 27.94
N VAL A 56 -19.06 24.06 28.90
CA VAL A 56 -20.12 24.28 29.89
C VAL A 56 -21.28 25.07 29.26
N ALA A 57 -22.50 24.57 29.40
CA ALA A 57 -23.73 25.26 29.07
C ALA A 57 -24.78 24.97 30.15
N TYR A 58 -25.45 26.02 30.64
CA TYR A 58 -26.53 25.93 31.64
C TYR A 58 -26.15 25.14 32.92
N GLY A 59 -24.92 25.31 33.41
CA GLY A 59 -24.43 24.66 34.63
C GLY A 59 -24.06 23.18 34.47
N ARG A 60 -23.99 22.70 33.23
CA ARG A 60 -23.58 21.33 32.91
C ARG A 60 -22.49 21.37 31.85
N TRP A 61 -21.58 20.40 31.90
CA TRP A 61 -20.59 20.25 30.85
C TRP A 61 -21.00 19.12 29.92
N SER A 62 -20.93 19.39 28.61
CA SER A 62 -21.13 18.37 27.57
C SER A 62 -19.92 18.32 26.66
N GLY A 63 -19.52 17.11 26.27
CA GLY A 63 -18.35 16.97 25.41
C GLY A 63 -18.20 15.61 24.75
N ARG A 64 -17.25 15.56 23.82
CA ARG A 64 -16.81 14.37 23.09
C ARG A 64 -15.42 13.97 23.55
N ILE A 65 -15.30 12.69 23.85
CA ILE A 65 -14.08 12.00 24.24
C ILE A 65 -13.73 11.00 23.14
N VAL A 66 -12.45 10.91 22.80
CA VAL A 66 -11.91 9.88 21.89
C VAL A 66 -10.92 9.02 22.68
N GLY A 67 -10.92 7.71 22.42
CA GLY A 67 -10.00 6.80 23.08
C GLY A 67 -8.52 7.14 22.88
N GLY A 68 -7.72 6.92 23.92
CA GLY A 68 -6.29 7.16 23.92
C GLY A 68 -5.90 8.61 24.23
N ALA A 69 -4.64 8.96 23.96
CA ALA A 69 -4.04 10.24 24.35
C ALA A 69 -4.32 11.42 23.39
N GLY A 70 -5.35 11.32 22.53
CA GLY A 70 -5.75 12.40 21.60
C GLY A 70 -4.85 12.58 20.37
N GLY A 71 -3.82 11.76 20.21
CA GLY A 71 -2.85 11.82 19.12
C GLY A 71 -3.39 11.46 17.74
N LEU A 72 -4.52 10.74 17.66
CA LEU A 72 -5.03 10.19 16.41
C LEU A 72 -5.45 11.27 15.39
N GLN A 73 -5.99 12.39 15.86
CA GLN A 73 -6.40 13.51 14.99
C GLN A 73 -5.25 14.48 14.70
N ARG A 74 -4.09 14.31 15.35
CA ARG A 74 -2.93 15.16 15.14
C ARG A 74 -2.31 14.85 13.79
N GLU A 75 -1.99 15.89 13.04
CA GLU A 75 -1.21 15.77 11.82
C GLU A 75 0.23 15.34 12.14
N LEU A 76 0.67 14.28 11.49
CA LEU A 76 2.03 13.75 11.60
C LEU A 76 2.87 14.22 10.41
N PRO A 77 4.15 14.55 10.63
CA PRO A 77 5.05 14.94 9.54
C PRO A 77 5.32 13.74 8.61
N PRO A 78 5.72 13.98 7.35
CA PRO A 78 6.14 12.92 6.45
C PRO A 78 7.38 12.19 7.01
N VAL A 79 7.49 10.89 6.76
CA VAL A 79 8.66 10.08 7.11
C VAL A 79 8.97 9.08 6.01
N ALA A 80 10.26 8.83 5.79
CA ALA A 80 10.76 7.78 4.91
C ALA A 80 11.63 6.82 5.74
N LEU A 81 11.24 5.57 5.81
CA LEU A 81 11.94 4.49 6.52
C LEU A 81 12.42 3.46 5.50
N ALA A 82 13.55 2.81 5.79
CA ALA A 82 14.12 1.77 4.94
C ALA A 82 14.70 0.65 5.79
N GLY A 83 14.64 -0.59 5.26
CA GLY A 83 15.20 -1.77 5.93
C GLY A 83 14.63 -2.00 7.33
N THR A 84 13.30 -1.97 7.46
CA THR A 84 12.62 -1.99 8.75
C THR A 84 11.54 -3.09 8.82
N THR A 85 10.72 -3.12 9.87
CA THR A 85 9.55 -4.01 10.01
C THR A 85 8.27 -3.20 10.15
N LEU A 86 7.10 -3.80 9.88
CA LEU A 86 5.82 -3.14 10.11
C LEU A 86 5.63 -2.72 11.58
N ARG A 87 6.19 -3.48 12.53
CA ARG A 87 6.24 -3.13 13.95
C ARG A 87 6.89 -1.77 14.19
N ALA A 88 8.10 -1.58 13.67
CA ALA A 88 8.84 -0.35 13.84
C ALA A 88 8.15 0.84 13.13
N VAL A 89 7.52 0.61 11.98
CA VAL A 89 6.70 1.63 11.30
C VAL A 89 5.50 2.05 12.17
N LEU A 90 4.79 1.09 12.77
CA LEU A 90 3.67 1.36 13.67
C LEU A 90 4.13 2.13 14.91
N GLU A 91 5.19 1.66 15.57
CA GLU A 91 5.76 2.31 16.75
C GLU A 91 6.21 3.75 16.46
N GLU A 92 6.80 4.01 15.29
CA GLU A 92 7.14 5.37 14.85
C GLU A 92 5.90 6.25 14.67
N ALA A 93 4.82 5.74 14.08
CA ALA A 93 3.56 6.48 13.94
C ALA A 93 2.91 6.78 15.30
N LEU A 94 2.88 5.79 16.19
CA LEU A 94 2.34 5.94 17.54
C LEU A 94 3.17 6.92 18.37
N ARG A 95 4.49 6.82 18.32
CA ARG A 95 5.41 7.75 18.99
C ARG A 95 5.20 9.19 18.51
N ALA A 96 5.09 9.41 17.20
CA ALA A 96 4.81 10.73 16.64
C ALA A 96 3.42 11.27 17.07
N ALA A 97 2.44 10.38 17.23
CA ALA A 97 1.11 10.72 17.75
C ALA A 97 1.08 10.89 19.28
N GLY A 98 2.10 10.43 20.02
CA GLY A 98 2.07 10.36 21.48
C GLY A 98 1.13 9.28 22.01
N LEU A 99 0.99 8.17 21.27
CA LEU A 99 0.18 7.01 21.60
C LEU A 99 1.09 5.82 21.95
N THR A 100 0.51 4.82 22.61
CA THR A 100 1.24 3.61 23.03
C THR A 100 0.60 2.38 22.40
N ILE A 101 1.43 1.43 21.97
CA ILE A 101 0.96 0.14 21.44
C ILE A 101 0.45 -0.76 22.58
N ALA A 102 -0.62 -1.50 22.31
CA ALA A 102 -1.15 -2.49 23.24
C ALA A 102 -0.17 -3.67 23.39
N PRO A 103 0.08 -4.19 24.60
CA PRO A 103 0.90 -5.38 24.80
C PRO A 103 0.39 -6.63 24.06
N SER A 104 -0.92 -6.69 23.81
CA SER A 104 -1.60 -7.77 23.09
C SER A 104 -1.65 -7.57 21.56
N ALA A 105 -1.01 -6.53 21.03
CA ALA A 105 -0.91 -6.33 19.58
C ALA A 105 -0.04 -7.42 18.94
N ALA A 106 -0.36 -7.77 17.69
CA ALA A 106 0.43 -8.71 16.90
C ALA A 106 1.88 -8.24 16.76
N ALA A 107 2.82 -9.18 16.59
CA ALA A 107 4.25 -8.86 16.53
C ALA A 107 4.61 -7.91 15.37
N LEU A 108 3.99 -8.10 14.18
CA LEU A 108 4.21 -7.29 12.96
C LEU A 108 5.66 -7.33 12.44
N ASP A 109 6.29 -8.52 12.49
CA ASP A 109 7.70 -8.73 12.10
C ASP A 109 7.96 -8.72 10.58
N VAL A 110 6.93 -8.51 9.76
CA VAL A 110 7.05 -8.48 8.30
C VAL A 110 8.05 -7.40 7.90
N ALA A 111 9.10 -7.82 7.20
CA ALA A 111 10.15 -6.93 6.71
C ALA A 111 9.60 -6.00 5.62
N VAL A 112 10.01 -4.73 5.70
CA VAL A 112 9.60 -3.66 4.81
C VAL A 112 10.86 -2.98 4.30
N SER A 113 11.15 -3.15 3.01
CA SER A 113 12.34 -2.58 2.40
C SER A 113 12.31 -1.05 2.40
N ARG A 114 11.14 -0.46 2.13
CA ARG A 114 10.89 0.99 2.14
C ARG A 114 9.47 1.27 2.59
N TRP A 115 9.29 2.28 3.43
CA TRP A 115 7.99 2.79 3.84
C TRP A 115 7.99 4.30 3.78
N HIS A 116 6.97 4.88 3.15
CA HIS A 116 6.79 6.32 3.07
C HIS A 116 5.42 6.67 3.63
N ARG A 117 5.41 7.45 4.72
CA ARG A 117 4.19 8.11 5.19
C ARG A 117 4.22 9.54 4.66
N THR A 118 3.17 9.94 3.95
CA THR A 118 2.96 11.35 3.59
C THR A 118 2.49 12.14 4.82
N ARG A 119 2.29 13.45 4.70
CA ARG A 119 1.63 14.21 5.78
C ARG A 119 0.19 13.68 5.93
N ALA A 120 -0.13 13.15 7.10
CA ALA A 120 -1.42 12.52 7.38
C ALA A 120 -1.71 12.57 8.88
N THR A 121 -2.96 12.38 9.28
CA THR A 121 -3.33 12.26 10.69
C THR A 121 -2.89 10.92 11.28
N GLY A 122 -2.76 10.85 12.60
CA GLY A 122 -2.29 9.65 13.30
C GLY A 122 -3.15 8.41 13.07
N ASP A 123 -4.47 8.57 12.97
CA ASP A 123 -5.40 7.49 12.61
C ASP A 123 -5.15 6.94 11.21
N ILE A 124 -4.94 7.80 10.21
CA ILE A 124 -4.58 7.38 8.84
C ILE A 124 -3.26 6.60 8.87
N ALA A 125 -2.25 7.12 9.58
CA ALA A 125 -0.94 6.48 9.67
C ALA A 125 -1.02 5.06 10.28
N VAL A 126 -1.80 4.89 11.36
CA VAL A 126 -2.03 3.56 11.97
C VAL A 126 -2.84 2.66 11.03
N ALA A 127 -3.89 3.21 10.42
CA ALA A 127 -4.74 2.47 9.50
C ALA A 127 -3.99 1.95 8.27
N GLU A 128 -3.03 2.70 7.73
CA GLU A 128 -2.19 2.28 6.60
C GLU A 128 -1.32 1.08 6.96
N VAL A 129 -0.70 1.09 8.15
CA VAL A 129 0.12 -0.05 8.62
C VAL A 129 -0.76 -1.28 8.85
N ALA A 130 -1.90 -1.11 9.52
CA ALA A 130 -2.85 -2.19 9.77
C ALA A 130 -3.40 -2.78 8.47
N ARG A 131 -3.75 -1.92 7.49
CA ARG A 131 -4.19 -2.31 6.15
C ARG A 131 -3.12 -3.11 5.41
N TYR A 132 -1.87 -2.68 5.46
CA TYR A 132 -0.76 -3.40 4.82
C TYR A 132 -0.53 -4.76 5.49
N ALA A 133 -0.66 -4.84 6.81
CA ALA A 133 -0.61 -6.10 7.55
C ALA A 133 -1.82 -7.01 7.32
N GLY A 134 -2.91 -6.51 6.71
CA GLY A 134 -4.16 -7.23 6.56
C GLY A 134 -4.90 -7.47 7.88
N MET A 135 -4.69 -6.61 8.88
CA MET A 135 -5.19 -6.78 10.25
C MET A 135 -6.08 -5.59 10.67
N PRO A 136 -7.13 -5.80 11.48
CA PRO A 136 -7.83 -4.71 12.15
C PRO A 136 -6.91 -3.93 13.08
N TRP A 137 -7.31 -2.69 13.38
CA TRP A 137 -6.76 -1.91 14.47
C TRP A 137 -7.87 -1.24 15.26
N ARG A 138 -7.66 -1.04 16.57
CA ARG A 138 -8.56 -0.25 17.42
C ARG A 138 -7.84 0.32 18.64
N VAL A 139 -8.46 1.29 19.30
CA VAL A 139 -8.03 1.73 20.63
C VAL A 139 -8.74 0.88 21.69
N LEU A 140 -7.99 0.34 22.65
CA LEU A 140 -8.53 -0.44 23.76
C LEU A 140 -9.04 0.48 24.89
N ALA A 141 -9.72 -0.11 25.89
CA ALA A 141 -10.25 0.64 27.03
C ALA A 141 -9.13 1.33 27.84
N ASP A 142 -7.94 0.75 27.92
CA ASP A 142 -6.77 1.37 28.57
C ASP A 142 -6.13 2.50 27.72
N GLY A 143 -6.70 2.84 26.57
CA GLY A 143 -6.22 3.90 25.68
C GLY A 143 -5.05 3.51 24.79
N THR A 144 -4.57 2.25 24.85
CA THR A 144 -3.52 1.74 23.97
C THR A 144 -4.06 1.35 22.60
N VAL A 145 -3.21 1.38 21.57
CA VAL A 145 -3.57 1.02 20.21
C VAL A 145 -3.22 -0.43 19.93
N TRP A 146 -4.23 -1.23 19.60
CA TRP A 146 -4.08 -2.63 19.21
C TRP A 146 -4.16 -2.78 17.69
N VAL A 147 -3.27 -3.59 17.13
CA VAL A 147 -3.31 -4.08 15.74
C VAL A 147 -3.12 -5.60 15.81
N GLY A 148 -4.02 -6.38 15.22
CA GLY A 148 -3.90 -7.84 15.28
C GLY A 148 -5.06 -8.58 14.66
N THR A 149 -5.10 -9.90 14.76
CA THR A 149 -6.19 -10.73 14.24
C THR A 149 -7.23 -11.00 15.32
N GLU A 150 -8.51 -10.92 14.97
CA GLU A 150 -9.59 -11.29 15.87
C GLU A 150 -9.61 -12.80 16.09
N THR A 151 -9.57 -13.23 17.35
CA THR A 151 -9.73 -14.64 17.72
C THR A 151 -11.20 -15.04 17.86
N TRP A 152 -12.12 -14.07 17.90
CA TRP A 152 -13.55 -14.28 18.15
C TRP A 152 -13.83 -15.06 19.44
N ALA A 153 -12.92 -14.95 20.41
CA ALA A 153 -12.99 -15.69 21.66
C ALA A 153 -14.32 -15.42 22.40
N THR A 154 -14.89 -16.49 22.93
CA THR A 154 -16.20 -16.45 23.59
C THR A 154 -16.16 -15.65 24.88
N VAL A 155 -17.14 -14.79 25.06
CA VAL A 155 -17.45 -14.12 26.33
C VAL A 155 -18.77 -14.68 26.85
N THR A 156 -18.76 -15.07 28.12
CA THR A 156 -19.95 -15.54 28.83
C THR A 156 -20.42 -14.40 29.71
N VAL A 157 -21.63 -13.93 29.47
CA VAL A 157 -22.32 -12.98 30.34
C VAL A 157 -23.48 -13.71 31.01
N ARG A 158 -23.61 -13.54 32.32
CA ARG A 158 -24.77 -13.97 33.10
C ARG A 158 -25.57 -12.73 33.46
N ASP A 159 -26.85 -12.88 33.74
CA ASP A 159 -27.69 -11.77 34.22
C ASP A 159 -27.78 -10.60 33.23
N VAL A 160 -27.92 -10.94 31.95
CA VAL A 160 -28.20 -10.00 30.86
C VAL A 160 -29.60 -10.29 30.31
N ASP A 161 -30.44 -9.26 30.29
CA ASP A 161 -31.78 -9.32 29.72
C ASP A 161 -31.74 -8.82 28.27
N VAL A 162 -32.24 -9.63 27.34
CA VAL A 162 -32.44 -9.22 25.94
C VAL A 162 -33.73 -8.42 25.83
N MET A 163 -33.60 -7.12 25.56
CA MET A 163 -34.74 -6.19 25.49
C MET A 163 -35.41 -6.20 24.11
N GLY A 164 -34.61 -6.41 23.06
CA GLY A 164 -35.10 -6.42 21.69
C GLY A 164 -34.02 -6.79 20.69
N ARG A 165 -34.45 -7.36 19.57
CA ARG A 165 -33.58 -7.70 18.44
C ARG A 165 -34.19 -7.15 17.15
N GLU A 166 -33.39 -6.42 16.40
CA GLU A 166 -33.72 -5.93 15.06
C GLU A 166 -32.92 -6.72 14.03
N PRO A 167 -33.50 -7.77 13.42
CA PRO A 167 -32.77 -8.66 12.51
C PRO A 167 -32.30 -7.97 11.24
N VAL A 168 -32.99 -6.92 10.77
CA VAL A 168 -32.64 -6.22 9.52
C VAL A 168 -31.30 -5.51 9.67
N THR A 169 -31.15 -4.77 10.77
CA THR A 169 -29.89 -4.07 11.08
C THR A 169 -28.87 -5.00 11.74
N GLY A 170 -29.32 -6.13 12.32
CA GLY A 170 -28.48 -7.00 13.15
C GLY A 170 -28.12 -6.29 14.45
N CYS A 171 -29.07 -5.60 15.07
CA CYS A 171 -28.86 -4.92 16.34
C CYS A 171 -29.60 -5.66 17.45
N THR A 172 -28.93 -5.92 18.57
CA THR A 172 -29.57 -6.50 19.77
C THR A 172 -29.37 -5.54 20.94
N GLU A 173 -30.44 -5.20 21.63
CA GLU A 173 -30.44 -4.35 22.82
C GLU A 173 -30.51 -5.19 24.09
N LEU A 174 -29.65 -4.86 25.04
CA LEU A 174 -29.38 -5.60 26.26
C LEU A 174 -29.47 -4.68 27.47
N ALA A 175 -29.98 -5.22 28.57
CA ALA A 175 -29.96 -4.61 29.89
C ALA A 175 -29.20 -5.51 30.87
N GLY A 176 -28.63 -4.91 31.92
CA GLY A 176 -27.85 -5.61 32.95
C GLY A 176 -26.38 -5.19 32.94
N ASP A 177 -25.77 -5.17 34.13
CA ASP A 177 -24.38 -4.70 34.31
C ASP A 177 -23.36 -5.56 33.54
N ALA A 178 -23.59 -6.88 33.49
CA ALA A 178 -22.74 -7.80 32.74
C ALA A 178 -22.70 -7.52 31.23
N ALA A 179 -23.68 -6.79 30.68
CA ALA A 179 -23.65 -6.38 29.28
C ALA A 179 -22.53 -5.36 28.98
N LEU A 180 -21.98 -4.70 30.00
CA LEU A 180 -20.84 -3.78 29.86
C LEU A 180 -19.51 -4.51 29.59
N ASP A 181 -19.44 -5.82 29.83
CA ASP A 181 -18.25 -6.64 29.54
C ASP A 181 -18.17 -7.08 28.06
N LEU A 182 -19.22 -6.77 27.28
CA LEU A 182 -19.26 -7.08 25.86
C LEU A 182 -18.36 -6.12 25.09
N ALA A 183 -17.50 -6.68 24.24
CA ALA A 183 -16.56 -5.93 23.42
C ALA A 183 -16.52 -6.48 21.98
N PRO A 184 -16.22 -5.64 20.97
CA PRO A 184 -16.01 -6.10 19.60
C PRO A 184 -14.91 -7.16 19.49
N GLY A 185 -15.02 -8.04 18.50
CA GLY A 185 -14.04 -9.12 18.28
C GLY A 185 -14.23 -10.34 19.18
N ARG A 186 -15.38 -10.43 19.87
CA ARG A 186 -15.77 -11.54 20.74
C ARG A 186 -17.03 -12.21 20.20
N THR A 187 -17.31 -13.42 20.70
CA THR A 187 -18.60 -14.11 20.49
C THR A 187 -19.37 -14.20 21.80
N VAL A 188 -20.68 -13.99 21.76
CA VAL A 188 -21.56 -14.14 22.92
C VAL A 188 -22.76 -14.99 22.53
N THR A 189 -23.26 -15.81 23.46
CA THR A 189 -24.52 -16.54 23.26
C THR A 189 -25.66 -15.77 23.91
N LEU A 190 -26.65 -15.36 23.13
CA LEU A 190 -27.85 -14.65 23.58
C LEU A 190 -29.08 -15.43 23.13
N ASP A 191 -29.96 -15.79 24.08
CA ASP A 191 -31.16 -16.59 23.82
C ASP A 191 -30.91 -17.86 22.98
N GLY A 192 -29.76 -18.51 23.21
CA GLY A 192 -29.34 -19.71 22.48
C GLY A 192 -28.68 -19.48 21.12
N TYR A 193 -28.51 -18.22 20.68
CA TYR A 193 -27.85 -17.87 19.42
C TYR A 193 -26.45 -17.32 19.67
N VAL A 194 -25.45 -17.85 18.95
CA VAL A 194 -24.10 -17.30 18.96
C VAL A 194 -24.06 -16.06 18.07
N VAL A 195 -23.61 -14.95 18.64
CA VAL A 195 -23.48 -13.65 18.00
C VAL A 195 -22.02 -13.23 17.99
N ARG A 196 -21.49 -12.86 16.81
CA ARG A 196 -20.20 -12.16 16.68
C ARG A 196 -20.41 -10.67 16.88
N ILE A 197 -19.68 -10.07 17.80
CA ILE A 197 -19.84 -8.66 18.16
C ILE A 197 -18.96 -7.79 17.23
N GLY A 198 -19.58 -6.99 16.37
CA GLY A 198 -18.93 -6.07 15.43
C GLY A 198 -18.84 -4.63 15.94
N ALA A 199 -19.77 -4.20 16.78
CA ALA A 199 -19.67 -2.95 17.52
C ALA A 199 -20.50 -3.05 18.81
N VAL A 200 -20.16 -2.23 19.80
CA VAL A 200 -20.91 -2.10 21.04
C VAL A 200 -21.21 -0.62 21.26
N THR A 201 -22.42 -0.32 21.74
CA THR A 201 -22.78 1.01 22.20
C THR A 201 -23.33 0.90 23.61
N HIS A 202 -22.75 1.64 24.56
CA HIS A 202 -23.31 1.82 25.90
C HIS A 202 -23.99 3.18 25.96
N ARG A 203 -25.25 3.20 26.39
CA ARG A 203 -26.05 4.41 26.56
C ARG A 203 -26.52 4.53 27.99
N LEU A 204 -26.20 5.67 28.62
CA LEU A 204 -26.80 6.10 29.87
C LEU A 204 -27.79 7.21 29.57
N ASP A 205 -29.05 7.00 29.93
CA ASP A 205 -30.09 8.05 29.93
C ASP A 205 -30.72 8.09 31.32
N GLY A 206 -30.37 9.13 32.09
CA GLY A 206 -30.70 9.23 33.51
C GLY A 206 -30.06 8.09 34.32
N VAL A 207 -30.88 7.14 34.79
CA VAL A 207 -30.42 5.97 35.57
C VAL A 207 -30.36 4.68 34.76
N ALA A 208 -30.86 4.69 33.52
CA ALA A 208 -30.93 3.49 32.70
C ALA A 208 -29.67 3.34 31.85
N LEU A 209 -28.86 2.33 32.16
CA LEU A 209 -27.75 1.91 31.33
C LEU A 209 -28.20 0.78 30.40
N ARG A 210 -27.99 0.99 29.10
CA ARG A 210 -28.36 0.06 28.01
C ARG A 210 -27.15 -0.23 27.16
N THR A 211 -27.04 -1.47 26.71
CA THR A 211 -26.00 -1.89 25.78
C THR A 211 -26.66 -2.35 24.48
N SER A 212 -26.24 -1.79 23.36
CA SER A 212 -26.60 -2.29 22.03
C SER A 212 -25.38 -2.94 21.40
N ILE A 213 -25.55 -4.15 20.86
CA ILE A 213 -24.53 -4.80 20.05
C ILE A 213 -24.95 -4.82 18.58
N LEU A 214 -23.98 -4.54 17.71
CA LEU A 214 -24.13 -4.73 16.27
C LEU A 214 -23.47 -6.06 15.88
N GLU A 215 -24.25 -6.92 15.25
CA GLU A 215 -23.79 -8.25 14.80
C GLU A 215 -22.84 -8.13 13.61
N GLU A 216 -21.71 -8.81 13.70
CA GLU A 216 -20.77 -8.97 12.60
C GLU A 216 -21.12 -10.19 11.76
N ARG A 217 -21.18 -10.04 10.44
CA ARG A 217 -21.33 -11.17 9.53
C ARG A 217 -19.98 -11.76 9.15
N GLU A 218 -19.92 -13.07 9.05
CA GLU A 218 -18.71 -13.83 8.73
C GLU A 218 -18.13 -13.53 7.34
N ASP A 219 -18.95 -13.03 6.42
CA ASP A 219 -18.59 -12.76 5.02
C ASP A 219 -17.93 -11.39 4.78
N VAL A 220 -17.80 -10.52 5.80
CA VAL A 220 -17.39 -9.12 5.61
C VAL A 220 -16.21 -8.69 6.48
N ALA A 221 -15.01 -8.65 5.90
CA ALA A 221 -13.76 -8.32 6.61
C ALA A 221 -13.72 -6.91 7.26
N GLY A 222 -14.60 -5.98 6.87
CA GLY A 222 -14.64 -4.58 7.37
C GLY A 222 -15.88 -4.21 8.18
N GLY A 223 -16.82 -5.13 8.40
CA GLY A 223 -18.15 -4.82 8.94
C GLY A 223 -19.11 -4.32 7.86
N ARG A 224 -20.43 -4.54 8.05
CA ARG A 224 -21.47 -4.29 7.00
C ARG A 224 -21.37 -2.89 6.40
N LEU A 225 -21.30 -1.86 7.24
CA LEU A 225 -21.36 -0.47 6.81
C LEU A 225 -20.09 -0.04 6.06
N MET A 226 -18.91 -0.34 6.60
CA MET A 226 -17.65 0.04 5.96
C MET A 226 -17.41 -0.74 4.67
N ALA A 227 -17.80 -2.01 4.60
CA ALA A 227 -17.70 -2.74 3.35
C ALA A 227 -18.65 -2.19 2.26
N ALA A 228 -19.87 -1.79 2.63
CA ALA A 228 -20.79 -1.15 1.69
C ALA A 228 -20.23 0.20 1.19
N PHE A 229 -19.70 1.02 2.10
CA PHE A 229 -19.06 2.28 1.75
C PHE A 229 -17.81 2.08 0.88
N GLU A 230 -16.93 1.13 1.25
CA GLU A 230 -15.76 0.77 0.46
C GLU A 230 -16.15 0.30 -0.94
N ALA A 231 -17.21 -0.49 -1.08
CA ALA A 231 -17.72 -0.92 -2.38
C ALA A 231 -18.19 0.26 -3.25
N VAL A 232 -18.88 1.24 -2.66
CA VAL A 232 -19.29 2.48 -3.36
C VAL A 232 -18.06 3.29 -3.78
N VAL A 233 -17.11 3.50 -2.87
CA VAL A 233 -15.86 4.23 -3.18
C VAL A 233 -15.11 3.53 -4.30
N ARG A 234 -14.84 2.23 -4.18
CA ARG A 234 -14.16 1.44 -5.23
C ARG A 234 -14.89 1.51 -6.57
N ARG A 235 -16.22 1.50 -6.56
CA ARG A 235 -17.02 1.64 -7.79
C ARG A 235 -16.82 3.00 -8.46
N ILE A 236 -16.78 4.08 -7.68
CA ILE A 236 -16.61 5.44 -8.19
C ILE A 236 -15.15 5.72 -8.59
N THR A 237 -14.19 5.17 -7.83
CA THR A 237 -12.76 5.40 -8.02
C THR A 237 -12.09 4.34 -8.92
N ARG A 238 -12.84 3.42 -9.51
CA ARG A 238 -12.32 2.32 -10.36
C ARG A 238 -11.35 2.80 -11.44
N ARG A 239 -11.51 4.03 -11.94
CA ARG A 239 -10.60 4.60 -12.94
C ARG A 239 -9.17 4.83 -12.40
N LEU A 240 -9.02 5.07 -11.11
CA LEU A 240 -7.72 5.24 -10.45
C LEU A 240 -6.91 3.93 -10.42
N ASP A 241 -7.56 2.77 -10.52
CA ASP A 241 -6.87 1.48 -10.62
C ASP A 241 -6.05 1.33 -11.93
N PHE A 242 -6.23 2.26 -12.88
CA PHE A 242 -5.53 2.31 -14.15
C PHE A 242 -4.58 3.50 -14.28
N THR A 243 -4.47 4.39 -13.28
CA THR A 243 -3.54 5.54 -13.34
C THR A 243 -2.13 5.22 -12.86
N GLY A 244 -1.93 4.06 -12.21
CA GLY A 244 -0.64 3.67 -11.64
C GLY A 244 0.34 3.07 -12.65
N CYS A 245 1.53 2.77 -12.15
CA CYS A 245 2.55 1.99 -12.84
C CYS A 245 2.72 0.66 -12.11
N TYR A 246 2.79 -0.44 -12.85
CA TYR A 246 2.69 -1.79 -12.31
C TYR A 246 3.82 -2.66 -12.85
N SER A 247 4.39 -3.49 -11.99
CA SER A 247 5.41 -4.46 -12.39
C SER A 247 4.79 -5.66 -13.10
N ALA A 248 5.47 -6.14 -14.14
CA ALA A 248 5.14 -7.35 -14.86
C ALA A 248 6.40 -8.06 -15.34
N THR A 249 6.36 -9.38 -15.38
CA THR A 249 7.36 -10.21 -16.05
C THR A 249 7.04 -10.31 -17.55
N VAL A 250 8.03 -10.12 -18.42
CA VAL A 250 7.92 -10.37 -19.86
C VAL A 250 7.89 -11.88 -20.11
N VAL A 251 6.84 -12.36 -20.75
CA VAL A 251 6.70 -13.77 -21.15
C VAL A 251 7.38 -13.99 -22.50
N GLN A 252 7.23 -13.07 -23.43
CA GLN A 252 7.95 -13.09 -24.71
C GLN A 252 7.84 -11.73 -25.39
N GLN A 253 8.80 -11.45 -26.27
CA GLN A 253 8.69 -10.40 -27.27
C GLN A 253 8.34 -11.02 -28.63
N ARG A 254 7.25 -10.54 -29.22
CA ARG A 254 6.76 -11.01 -30.52
C ARG A 254 7.62 -10.47 -31.65
N ALA A 255 7.51 -11.08 -32.83
CA ALA A 255 8.14 -10.57 -34.06
C ALA A 255 7.70 -9.13 -34.43
N SER A 256 6.53 -8.69 -33.96
CA SER A 256 6.06 -7.30 -34.07
C SER A 256 6.82 -6.31 -33.17
N GLY A 257 7.72 -6.79 -32.31
CA GLY A 257 8.40 -6.04 -31.25
C GLY A 257 7.57 -5.85 -29.98
N ARG A 258 6.29 -6.24 -29.98
CA ARG A 258 5.37 -6.09 -28.84
C ARG A 258 5.54 -7.21 -27.82
N LEU A 259 5.11 -6.95 -26.58
CA LEU A 259 5.39 -7.80 -25.43
C LEU A 259 4.14 -8.53 -24.94
N ASP A 260 4.30 -9.79 -24.57
CA ASP A 260 3.33 -10.50 -23.73
C ASP A 260 3.77 -10.40 -22.27
N LEU A 261 2.86 -10.02 -21.38
CA LEU A 261 3.15 -9.65 -20.01
C LEU A 261 2.35 -10.50 -19.03
N ARG A 262 3.01 -10.88 -17.93
CA ARG A 262 2.38 -11.41 -16.72
C ARG A 262 2.57 -10.41 -15.57
N PRO A 263 1.54 -9.63 -15.20
CA PRO A 263 1.60 -8.74 -14.04
C PRO A 263 1.89 -9.50 -12.74
N GLU A 264 2.62 -8.85 -11.83
CA GLU A 264 2.89 -9.40 -10.49
C GLU A 264 1.67 -9.25 -9.55
N ASP A 265 0.84 -8.23 -9.78
CA ASP A 265 -0.43 -8.06 -9.05
C ASP A 265 -1.49 -9.02 -9.62
N PRO A 266 -1.98 -10.02 -8.86
CA PRO A 266 -2.93 -11.02 -9.34
C PRO A 266 -4.30 -10.43 -9.71
N ARG A 267 -4.59 -9.18 -9.30
CA ARG A 267 -5.82 -8.48 -9.71
C ARG A 267 -5.79 -8.05 -11.17
N ARG A 268 -4.62 -8.07 -11.81
CA ARG A 268 -4.42 -7.61 -13.19
C ARG A 268 -4.31 -8.80 -14.13
N PRO A 269 -5.12 -8.82 -15.21
CA PRO A 269 -5.04 -9.92 -16.16
C PRO A 269 -3.71 -9.89 -16.92
N SER A 270 -3.21 -11.07 -17.29
CA SER A 270 -2.11 -11.17 -18.26
C SER A 270 -2.51 -10.50 -19.57
N CYS A 271 -1.57 -9.77 -20.18
CA CYS A 271 -1.80 -8.98 -21.37
C CYS A 271 -0.92 -9.49 -22.52
N ARG A 272 -1.42 -9.45 -23.74
CA ARG A 272 -0.69 -9.85 -24.95
C ARG A 272 -0.55 -8.68 -25.90
N ASP A 273 0.49 -8.71 -26.73
CA ASP A 273 0.74 -7.73 -27.80
C ASP A 273 0.81 -6.27 -27.29
N VAL A 274 1.36 -6.09 -26.10
CA VAL A 274 1.49 -4.79 -25.42
C VAL A 274 2.63 -4.00 -26.06
N PRO A 275 2.39 -2.75 -26.52
CA PRO A 275 3.46 -1.90 -27.02
C PRO A 275 4.34 -1.40 -25.88
N TYR A 276 5.59 -1.03 -26.19
CA TYR A 276 6.45 -0.26 -25.29
C TYR A 276 6.68 1.15 -25.83
N ARG A 277 6.97 2.10 -24.95
CA ARG A 277 7.40 3.46 -25.32
C ARG A 277 8.92 3.56 -25.19
N THR A 278 9.53 4.25 -26.13
CA THR A 278 10.97 4.45 -26.21
C THR A 278 11.26 5.70 -27.05
N LEU A 279 12.53 6.08 -27.14
CA LEU A 279 12.96 7.20 -27.97
C LEU A 279 12.69 6.92 -29.47
N PRO A 280 12.41 7.96 -30.27
CA PRO A 280 12.21 7.79 -31.71
C PRO A 280 13.37 7.04 -32.37
N GLY A 281 13.01 6.08 -33.24
CA GLY A 281 13.98 5.25 -33.97
C GLY A 281 14.66 4.16 -33.13
N LEU A 282 14.57 4.19 -31.80
CA LEU A 282 15.16 3.16 -30.96
C LEU A 282 14.22 1.95 -30.88
N THR A 283 14.73 0.75 -31.16
CA THR A 283 14.08 -0.51 -30.86
C THR A 283 14.98 -1.36 -29.96
N VAL A 284 14.36 -2.07 -29.03
CA VAL A 284 15.06 -2.88 -28.01
C VAL A 284 14.50 -4.28 -28.02
N GLU A 285 15.41 -5.26 -28.04
CA GLU A 285 15.09 -6.65 -27.75
C GLU A 285 15.09 -6.86 -26.23
N ILE A 286 13.90 -7.04 -25.66
CA ILE A 286 13.66 -7.21 -24.24
C ILE A 286 13.51 -8.72 -23.97
N PRO A 287 14.46 -9.35 -23.27
CA PRO A 287 14.42 -10.80 -23.06
C PRO A 287 13.19 -11.27 -22.29
N GLU A 288 12.78 -12.51 -22.53
CA GLU A 288 11.87 -13.23 -21.64
C GLU A 288 12.43 -13.27 -20.21
N GLY A 289 11.53 -13.16 -19.23
CA GLY A 289 11.87 -13.09 -17.80
C GLY A 289 12.22 -11.70 -17.29
N SER A 290 12.37 -10.70 -18.17
CA SER A 290 12.66 -9.31 -17.76
C SER A 290 11.52 -8.71 -16.94
N LEU A 291 11.86 -7.97 -15.88
CA LEU A 291 10.87 -7.20 -15.12
C LEU A 291 10.69 -5.82 -15.73
N VAL A 292 9.45 -5.53 -16.12
CA VAL A 292 9.06 -4.27 -16.76
C VAL A 292 8.02 -3.53 -15.93
N SER A 293 7.96 -2.22 -16.12
CA SER A 293 6.91 -1.37 -15.56
C SER A 293 5.95 -0.95 -16.67
N PHE A 294 4.68 -1.29 -16.50
CA PHE A 294 3.61 -0.98 -17.45
C PHE A 294 2.51 -0.14 -16.80
N THR A 295 1.81 0.64 -17.61
CA THR A 295 0.68 1.49 -17.21
C THR A 295 -0.43 1.40 -18.26
N TYR A 296 -1.54 2.10 -18.01
CA TYR A 296 -2.66 2.22 -18.94
C TYR A 296 -2.76 3.67 -19.39
N GLU A 297 -2.50 3.94 -20.67
CA GLU A 297 -2.55 5.31 -21.20
C GLU A 297 -3.93 5.92 -20.98
N ASN A 298 -3.97 7.16 -20.47
CA ASN A 298 -5.21 7.89 -20.15
C ASN A 298 -6.12 7.18 -19.13
N ALA A 299 -5.55 6.28 -18.33
CA ALA A 299 -6.29 5.38 -17.43
C ALA A 299 -7.36 4.55 -18.17
N ASP A 300 -7.08 4.18 -19.43
CA ASP A 300 -7.93 3.32 -20.24
C ASP A 300 -7.44 1.86 -20.18
N PRO A 301 -8.20 0.92 -19.59
CA PRO A 301 -7.82 -0.50 -19.52
C PRO A 301 -7.54 -1.14 -20.88
N ARG A 302 -8.02 -0.54 -21.98
CA ARG A 302 -7.80 -1.03 -23.36
C ARG A 302 -6.44 -0.63 -23.92
N ARG A 303 -5.68 0.21 -23.23
CA ARG A 303 -4.42 0.81 -23.72
C ARG A 303 -3.26 0.53 -22.77
N PRO A 304 -2.93 -0.75 -22.48
CA PRO A 304 -1.74 -1.07 -21.71
C PRO A 304 -0.49 -0.69 -22.51
N VAL A 305 0.54 -0.21 -21.82
CA VAL A 305 1.82 0.15 -22.42
C VAL A 305 2.96 -0.03 -21.44
N VAL A 306 4.08 -0.59 -21.91
CA VAL A 306 5.33 -0.64 -21.13
C VAL A 306 6.05 0.71 -21.26
N VAL A 307 6.44 1.29 -20.12
CA VAL A 307 7.08 2.62 -20.08
C VAL A 307 8.50 2.58 -19.58
N LEU A 308 8.86 1.57 -18.77
CA LEU A 308 10.19 1.39 -18.19
C LEU A 308 10.48 -0.10 -17.98
N TRP A 309 11.73 -0.43 -17.70
CA TRP A 309 12.17 -1.76 -17.26
C TRP A 309 13.34 -1.65 -16.29
N GLU A 310 13.62 -2.73 -15.54
CA GLU A 310 14.69 -2.70 -14.56
C GLU A 310 16.06 -2.49 -15.22
N PRO A 311 16.94 -1.64 -14.65
CA PRO A 311 18.30 -1.42 -15.17
C PRO A 311 19.17 -2.68 -15.24
N SER A 312 18.86 -3.70 -14.43
CA SER A 312 19.47 -5.03 -14.43
C SER A 312 19.13 -5.85 -15.68
N THR A 313 18.13 -5.44 -16.46
CA THR A 313 17.73 -6.13 -17.69
C THR A 313 18.81 -5.95 -18.75
N ALA A 314 19.54 -7.02 -19.04
CA ALA A 314 20.46 -7.09 -20.16
C ALA A 314 19.67 -7.23 -21.46
N ALA A 315 19.32 -6.11 -22.08
CA ALA A 315 18.68 -6.11 -23.40
C ALA A 315 19.55 -6.87 -24.42
N GLY A 316 18.94 -7.74 -25.22
CA GLY A 316 19.65 -8.58 -26.17
C GLY A 316 20.27 -7.78 -27.31
N ARG A 317 19.54 -6.76 -27.79
CA ARG A 317 19.96 -5.89 -28.90
C ARG A 317 19.29 -4.53 -28.81
N TRP A 318 20.04 -3.51 -29.21
CA TRP A 318 19.55 -2.16 -29.45
C TRP A 318 19.74 -1.86 -30.93
N ALA A 319 18.68 -1.43 -31.60
CA ALA A 319 18.77 -0.98 -32.99
C ALA A 319 18.23 0.45 -33.10
N LEU A 320 18.95 1.29 -33.84
CA LEU A 320 18.60 2.70 -34.05
C LEU A 320 18.20 2.91 -35.52
N TYR A 321 17.04 3.50 -35.75
CA TYR A 321 16.43 3.75 -37.05
C TYR A 321 16.45 2.52 -37.99
N GLY A 322 16.23 1.32 -37.43
CA GLY A 322 16.23 0.07 -38.19
C GLY A 322 17.62 -0.44 -38.61
N GLY A 323 18.70 0.10 -38.03
CA GLY A 323 20.07 -0.30 -38.33
C GLY A 323 20.32 -1.80 -38.13
N THR A 324 20.87 -2.46 -39.14
CA THR A 324 21.19 -3.90 -39.13
C THR A 324 22.67 -4.20 -38.87
N HIS A 325 23.55 -3.20 -39.04
CA HIS A 325 24.99 -3.35 -38.87
C HIS A 325 25.40 -3.17 -37.40
N GLY A 326 26.44 -3.88 -36.98
CA GLY A 326 27.13 -3.58 -35.73
C GLY A 326 27.72 -2.17 -35.74
N ALA A 327 27.77 -1.53 -34.59
CA ALA A 327 28.37 -0.22 -34.43
C ALA A 327 29.77 -0.35 -33.78
N ALA A 328 30.73 0.44 -34.25
CA ALA A 328 32.09 0.47 -33.73
C ALA A 328 32.46 1.91 -33.31
N ARG A 329 33.38 2.05 -32.35
CA ARG A 329 33.82 3.36 -31.84
C ARG A 329 34.92 3.96 -32.74
N ASN A 330 35.05 5.29 -32.74
CA ASN A 330 36.28 5.92 -33.22
C ASN A 330 37.46 5.39 -32.40
N GLY A 331 38.52 4.97 -33.07
CA GLY A 331 39.69 4.30 -32.50
C GLY A 331 39.59 2.78 -32.40
N HIS A 332 38.44 2.16 -32.75
CA HIS A 332 38.35 0.71 -32.80
C HIS A 332 39.15 0.11 -33.95
N ALA A 333 39.75 -1.05 -33.68
CA ALA A 333 40.47 -1.79 -34.69
C ALA A 333 39.50 -2.32 -35.75
N VAL A 334 39.90 -2.21 -37.01
CA VAL A 334 39.21 -2.80 -38.16
C VAL A 334 40.19 -3.72 -38.88
N ARG A 335 39.70 -4.85 -39.37
CA ARG A 335 40.45 -5.75 -40.25
C ARG A 335 39.77 -5.80 -41.60
N VAL A 336 40.54 -5.52 -42.66
CA VAL A 336 40.11 -5.63 -44.04
C VAL A 336 40.83 -6.80 -44.68
N THR A 337 40.09 -7.72 -45.30
CA THR A 337 40.66 -8.81 -46.09
C THR A 337 40.53 -8.49 -47.57
N ILE A 338 41.66 -8.32 -48.23
CA ILE A 338 41.75 -8.18 -49.68
C ILE A 338 41.81 -9.60 -50.27
N PRO A 339 40.85 -10.01 -51.13
CA PRO A 339 40.85 -11.32 -51.76
C PRO A 339 42.09 -11.57 -52.64
N THR A 340 42.30 -12.82 -53.04
CA THR A 340 43.33 -13.19 -54.02
C THR A 340 43.10 -12.48 -55.36
N GLY A 341 44.18 -12.00 -55.99
CA GLY A 341 44.16 -11.42 -57.34
C GLY A 341 43.58 -10.01 -57.46
N THR A 342 43.35 -9.30 -56.35
CA THR A 342 42.72 -7.96 -56.35
C THR A 342 43.73 -6.82 -56.27
N VAL A 343 44.97 -7.09 -55.84
CA VAL A 343 46.03 -6.09 -55.74
C VAL A 343 47.17 -6.43 -56.67
N GLU A 344 47.53 -5.47 -57.49
CA GLU A 344 48.72 -5.47 -58.31
C GLU A 344 49.85 -4.77 -57.57
N VAL A 345 50.93 -5.49 -57.28
CA VAL A 345 52.17 -4.90 -56.77
C VAL A 345 53.17 -4.73 -57.90
N ALA A 346 53.81 -3.56 -57.95
CA ALA A 346 54.89 -3.30 -58.88
C ALA A 346 56.05 -4.26 -58.60
N ASN A 347 56.48 -5.02 -59.60
CA ASN A 347 57.58 -5.97 -59.46
C ASN A 347 58.94 -5.23 -59.40
N PRO A 348 59.65 -5.25 -58.25
CA PRO A 348 60.93 -4.53 -58.12
C PRO A 348 62.09 -5.18 -58.88
N LEU A 349 61.94 -6.39 -59.40
CA LEU A 349 63.01 -7.13 -60.10
C LEU A 349 63.10 -6.83 -61.61
N PHE A 350 62.19 -6.05 -62.18
CA PHE A 350 62.21 -5.68 -63.61
C PHE A 350 61.89 -4.18 -63.83
N PRO A 351 62.84 -3.27 -63.60
CA PRO A 351 62.67 -1.87 -63.98
C PRO A 351 62.78 -1.72 -65.51
N GLY A 352 61.64 -1.52 -66.17
CA GLY A 352 61.58 -0.90 -67.51
C GLY A 352 61.50 -1.86 -68.70
N THR A 353 60.28 -2.16 -69.14
CA THR A 353 59.97 -2.25 -70.57
C THR A 353 58.97 -1.13 -70.88
N PRO A 354 59.19 -0.25 -71.88
CA PRO A 354 58.24 0.80 -72.19
C PRO A 354 56.92 0.18 -72.68
N GLY A 355 55.85 0.24 -71.88
CA GLY A 355 54.52 -0.23 -72.28
C GLY A 355 53.51 -0.51 -71.16
N ALA A 356 53.93 -1.12 -70.04
CA ALA A 356 53.15 -1.27 -68.81
C ALA A 356 54.06 -1.81 -67.69
N PRO A 357 53.92 -1.37 -66.43
CA PRO A 357 54.68 -1.95 -65.32
C PRO A 357 54.32 -3.44 -65.14
N PRO A 358 55.30 -4.35 -64.93
CA PRO A 358 55.00 -5.74 -64.62
C PRO A 358 54.31 -5.82 -63.26
N THR A 359 53.04 -6.18 -63.25
CA THR A 359 52.22 -6.38 -62.06
C THR A 359 52.14 -7.86 -61.71
N ILE A 360 52.35 -8.19 -60.43
CA ILE A 360 52.10 -9.55 -59.92
C ILE A 360 50.83 -9.48 -59.07
N PRO A 361 49.78 -10.25 -59.40
CA PRO A 361 48.60 -10.35 -58.55
C PRO A 361 48.96 -11.03 -57.23
N ASN A 362 48.33 -10.61 -56.13
CA ASN A 362 48.54 -11.26 -54.85
C ASN A 362 48.06 -12.72 -54.88
N ALA A 363 48.96 -13.66 -54.55
CA ALA A 363 48.71 -15.10 -54.61
C ALA A 363 47.82 -15.65 -53.47
N ALA A 364 47.67 -14.88 -52.38
CA ALA A 364 46.83 -15.22 -51.23
C ALA A 364 46.11 -13.96 -50.71
N PRO A 365 45.01 -14.11 -49.94
CA PRO A 365 44.33 -12.98 -49.34
C PRO A 365 45.26 -12.18 -48.41
N ILE A 366 45.20 -10.86 -48.50
CA ILE A 366 45.98 -9.95 -47.65
C ILE A 366 45.06 -9.45 -46.52
N SER A 367 45.48 -9.58 -45.27
CA SER A 367 44.79 -8.96 -44.14
C SER A 367 45.48 -7.66 -43.76
N LEU A 368 44.72 -6.57 -43.78
CA LEU A 368 45.16 -5.26 -43.32
C LEU A 368 44.45 -4.93 -42.00
N ASP A 369 45.22 -4.61 -40.98
CA ASP A 369 44.71 -4.07 -39.73
C ASP A 369 44.79 -2.54 -39.77
N GLY A 370 43.73 -1.88 -39.32
CA GLY A 370 43.64 -0.43 -39.23
C GLY A 370 42.83 0.01 -38.02
N THR A 371 42.60 1.31 -37.89
CA THR A 371 41.72 1.90 -36.88
C THR A 371 40.67 2.76 -37.56
N ILE A 372 39.45 2.75 -37.02
CA ILE A 372 38.39 3.65 -37.45
C ILE A 372 38.77 5.06 -36.99
N THR A 373 38.86 6.01 -37.91
CA THR A 373 39.30 7.40 -37.62
C THR A 373 38.15 8.41 -37.57
N GLU A 374 36.96 8.02 -38.02
CA GLU A 374 35.76 8.86 -38.04
C GLU A 374 34.52 8.09 -37.56
N GLY A 375 33.52 8.81 -37.07
CA GLY A 375 32.25 8.23 -36.61
C GLY A 375 31.17 9.30 -36.52
N THR A 376 29.91 8.88 -36.43
CA THR A 376 28.79 9.82 -36.28
C THR A 376 28.84 10.56 -34.94
N ASP A 377 28.54 11.85 -34.96
CA ASP A 377 28.37 12.64 -33.73
C ASP A 377 27.02 12.40 -33.05
N LEU A 378 26.07 11.75 -33.74
CA LEU A 378 24.71 11.52 -33.24
C LEU A 378 24.60 10.35 -32.26
N LEU A 379 25.56 9.43 -32.23
CA LEU A 379 25.54 8.24 -31.37
C LEU A 379 26.92 8.03 -30.74
N ARG A 380 26.97 8.03 -29.40
CA ARG A 380 28.18 7.72 -28.62
C ARG A 380 27.98 6.39 -27.91
N LEU A 381 28.90 5.46 -28.10
CA LEU A 381 28.93 4.17 -27.42
C LEU A 381 29.94 4.24 -26.25
N PRO A 382 29.69 3.57 -25.11
CA PRO A 382 30.61 3.53 -23.97
C PRO A 382 31.97 2.92 -24.34
#